data_AF-A0A498DSL4-F1
#
_entry.id   AF-A0A498DSL4-F1
#
_cell.length_a   1.000
_cell.length_b   1.000
_cell.length_c   1.000
_cell.angle_alpha   90.00
_cell.angle_beta   90.00
_cell.angle_gamma   90.00
#
_symmetry.space_group_name_H-M   'P 1'
#
loop_
_entity.id
_entity.type
_entity.pdbx_description
1 polymer ?
#
loop_
_entity_poly.entity_id
_entity_poly.type
_entity_poly.pdbx_seq_one_letter_code
_entity_poly.pdbx_strand_id
1 'polypeptide(L)'
;MFAVEFDDSLSVEALLRAAVVFKFSKGSEADIYVGSPRYAAALRAMLEAVVAGRMAASDPESAEGWRKAYRLSAHRERWQMVAAYVQRHPDWGFMSEEEAAGWVSVVASPYWLSESETRRMAGLGEAS
;
A
#
# COMPACT_ATOMS: atom_id res chain seq x y z
N MET A 1 -23.94 6.15 4.43
CA MET A 1 -22.80 5.49 3.75
C MET A 1 -23.07 5.63 2.27
N PHE A 2 -22.22 6.33 1.52
CA PHE A 2 -22.38 6.45 0.06
C PHE A 2 -21.55 5.34 -0.58
N ALA A 3 -22.18 4.50 -1.39
CA ALA A 3 -21.48 3.54 -2.24
C ALA A 3 -21.15 4.26 -3.56
N VAL A 4 -19.87 4.27 -3.93
CA VAL A 4 -19.45 4.69 -5.27
C VAL A 4 -19.44 3.44 -6.12
N GLU A 5 -20.32 3.40 -7.13
CA GLU A 5 -20.36 2.33 -8.11
C GLU A 5 -19.53 2.75 -9.33
N PHE A 6 -18.78 1.79 -9.87
CA PHE A 6 -18.03 1.96 -11.11
C PHE A 6 -18.68 1.09 -12.16
N ASP A 7 -18.93 1.67 -13.34
CA ASP A 7 -19.61 0.99 -14.44
C ASP A 7 -18.81 -0.19 -15.00
N ASP A 8 -17.49 -0.16 -14.82
CA ASP A 8 -16.58 -1.18 -15.34
C ASP A 8 -15.34 -1.36 -14.45
N SER A 9 -14.71 -2.54 -14.57
CA SER A 9 -13.51 -2.89 -13.79
C SER A 9 -12.27 -2.10 -14.18
N LEU A 10 -12.18 -1.62 -15.43
CA LEU A 10 -11.06 -0.82 -15.92
C LEU A 10 -11.02 0.55 -15.22
N SER A 11 -12.18 1.12 -14.91
CA SER A 11 -12.30 2.37 -14.15
C SER A 11 -11.69 2.25 -12.74
N VAL A 12 -11.94 1.13 -12.04
CA VAL A 12 -11.33 0.87 -10.72
C VAL A 12 -9.82 0.66 -10.83
N GLU A 13 -9.36 -0.05 -11.86
CA GLU A 13 -7.93 -0.26 -12.13
C GLU A 13 -7.19 1.04 -12.42
N ALA A 14 -7.77 1.90 -13.27
CA ALA A 14 -7.24 3.21 -13.60
C ALA A 14 -7.18 4.11 -12.37
N LEU A 15 -8.25 4.13 -11.56
CA LEU A 15 -8.29 4.90 -10.32
C LEU A 15 -7.23 4.44 -9.33
N LEU A 16 -7.10 3.12 -9.11
CA LEU A 16 -6.07 2.56 -8.23
C LEU A 16 -4.67 3.00 -8.68
N ARG A 17 -4.37 2.89 -9.97
CA ARG A 17 -3.06 3.30 -10.52
C ARG A 17 -2.81 4.80 -10.34
N ALA A 18 -3.79 5.63 -10.64
CA ALA A 18 -3.69 7.08 -10.46
C ALA A 18 -3.48 7.45 -8.99
N ALA A 19 -4.25 6.84 -8.08
CA ALA A 19 -4.17 7.07 -6.64
C ALA A 19 -2.81 6.65 -6.05
N VAL A 20 -2.21 5.59 -6.59
CA VAL A 20 -0.87 5.12 -6.26
C VAL A 20 0.20 6.07 -6.80
N VAL A 21 0.09 6.50 -8.06
CA VAL A 21 1.01 7.50 -8.62
C VAL A 21 0.97 8.78 -7.81
N PHE A 22 -0.23 9.25 -7.45
CA PHE A 22 -0.42 10.42 -6.60
C PHE A 22 0.23 10.23 -5.23
N LYS A 23 -0.08 9.14 -4.50
CA LYS A 23 0.47 8.88 -3.16
C LYS A 23 1.99 8.86 -3.15
N PHE A 24 2.60 8.23 -4.15
CA PHE A 24 4.05 8.04 -4.23
C PHE A 24 4.74 9.12 -5.08
N SER A 25 4.02 10.18 -5.47
CA SER A 25 4.62 11.34 -6.12
C SER A 25 5.42 12.14 -5.10
N LYS A 26 6.57 12.70 -5.51
CA LYS A 26 7.47 13.47 -4.62
C LYS A 26 6.96 14.90 -4.34
N GLY A 27 5.66 15.16 -4.50
CA GLY A 27 5.04 16.48 -4.30
C GLY A 27 4.57 16.69 -2.86
N SER A 28 4.64 17.93 -2.37
CA SER A 28 4.18 18.31 -1.02
C SER A 28 2.69 18.04 -0.79
N GLU A 29 1.88 18.12 -1.84
CA GLU A 29 0.43 17.86 -1.80
C GLU A 29 0.11 16.39 -1.46
N ALA A 30 0.99 15.45 -1.81
CA ALA A 30 0.81 14.04 -1.50
C ALA A 30 1.19 13.68 -0.05
N ASP A 31 2.03 14.50 0.62
CA ASP A 31 2.65 14.17 1.92
C ASP A 31 1.60 13.87 3.01
N ILE A 32 0.45 14.58 3.00
CA ILE A 32 -0.67 14.35 3.94
C ILE A 32 -1.40 13.02 3.70
N TYR A 33 -1.34 12.50 2.47
CA TYR A 33 -2.02 11.26 2.07
C TYR A 33 -1.13 10.04 2.28
N VAL A 34 0.20 10.21 2.25
CA VAL A 34 1.16 9.12 2.46
C VAL A 34 0.93 8.43 3.81
N GLY A 35 0.83 9.22 4.88
CA GLY A 35 0.60 8.75 6.24
C GLY A 35 -0.87 8.58 6.64
N SER A 36 -1.84 8.75 5.73
CA SER A 36 -3.27 8.72 6.08
C SER A 36 -3.80 7.28 6.18
N PRO A 37 -4.23 6.79 7.36
CA PRO A 37 -4.75 5.42 7.51
C PRO A 37 -6.04 5.20 6.70
N ARG A 38 -6.89 6.23 6.61
CA ARG A 38 -8.14 6.15 5.82
C ARG A 38 -7.86 6.00 4.33
N TYR A 39 -6.90 6.77 3.81
CA TYR A 39 -6.51 6.67 2.42
C TYR A 39 -5.80 5.34 2.13
N ALA A 40 -4.96 4.86 3.06
CA ALA A 40 -4.35 3.55 2.98
C ALA A 40 -5.39 2.41 2.94
N ALA A 41 -6.45 2.49 3.75
CA ALA A 41 -7.55 1.52 3.72
C ALA A 41 -8.32 1.56 2.38
N ALA A 42 -8.61 2.75 1.86
CA ALA A 42 -9.27 2.91 0.56
C ALA A 42 -8.44 2.31 -0.59
N LEU A 43 -7.12 2.53 -0.61
CA LEU A 43 -6.22 1.95 -1.60
C LEU A 43 -6.18 0.42 -1.55
N ARG A 44 -6.21 -0.17 -0.34
CA ARG A 44 -6.29 -1.63 -0.17
C ARG A 44 -7.60 -2.19 -0.69
N ALA A 45 -8.71 -1.57 -0.30
CA ALA A 45 -10.04 -1.97 -0.76
C ALA A 45 -10.15 -1.90 -2.29
N MET A 46 -9.58 -0.88 -2.92
CA MET A 46 -9.52 -0.79 -4.38
C MET A 46 -8.69 -1.92 -5.01
N LEU A 47 -7.51 -2.24 -4.46
CA LEU A 47 -6.71 -3.37 -4.96
C LEU A 47 -7.42 -4.71 -4.76
N GLU A 48 -8.05 -4.93 -3.61
CA GLU A 48 -8.85 -6.12 -3.33
C GLU A 48 -10.05 -6.23 -4.29
N ALA A 49 -10.73 -5.13 -4.59
CA ALA A 49 -11.81 -5.09 -5.56
C ALA A 49 -11.34 -5.43 -6.98
N VAL A 50 -10.18 -4.92 -7.41
CA VAL A 50 -9.57 -5.29 -8.70
C VAL A 50 -9.27 -6.79 -8.76
N VAL A 51 -8.62 -7.33 -7.73
CA VAL A 51 -8.30 -8.76 -7.65
C VAL A 51 -9.58 -9.62 -7.64
N ALA A 52 -10.58 -9.25 -6.86
CA ALA A 52 -11.86 -9.95 -6.79
C ALA A 52 -12.62 -9.90 -8.12
N GLY A 53 -12.61 -8.75 -8.81
CA GLY A 53 -13.20 -8.59 -10.14
C GLY A 53 -12.56 -9.51 -11.18
N ARG A 54 -11.22 -9.64 -11.17
CA ARG A 54 -10.50 -10.56 -12.05
C ARG A 54 -10.82 -12.03 -11.75
N MET A 55 -10.89 -12.40 -10.47
CA MET A 55 -11.31 -13.75 -10.06
C MET A 55 -12.75 -14.06 -10.49
N ALA A 56 -13.67 -13.11 -10.34
CA ALA A 56 -15.07 -13.27 -10.76
C ALA A 56 -15.22 -13.41 -12.29
N ALA A 57 -14.34 -12.75 -13.05
CA ALA A 57 -14.25 -12.90 -14.50
C ALA A 57 -13.55 -14.20 -14.95
N SER A 58 -13.24 -15.13 -14.02
CA SER A 58 -12.49 -16.36 -14.29
C SER A 58 -11.10 -16.13 -14.89
N ASP A 59 -10.44 -15.04 -14.49
CA ASP A 59 -9.09 -14.65 -14.91
C ASP A 59 -8.12 -14.64 -13.70
N PRO A 60 -7.78 -15.83 -13.15
CA PRO A 60 -6.94 -15.94 -11.96
C PRO A 60 -5.47 -15.55 -12.22
N GLU A 61 -4.99 -15.67 -13.46
CA GLU A 61 -3.64 -15.27 -13.84
C GLU A 61 -3.46 -13.75 -13.71
N SER A 62 -4.42 -12.98 -14.23
CA SER A 62 -4.43 -11.52 -14.08
C SER A 62 -4.58 -11.10 -12.62
N ALA A 63 -5.45 -11.77 -11.86
CA ALA A 63 -5.62 -11.50 -10.43
C ALA A 63 -4.29 -11.65 -9.65
N GLU A 64 -3.53 -12.71 -9.94
CA GLU A 64 -2.21 -12.93 -9.36
C GLU A 64 -1.17 -11.92 -9.89
N GLY A 65 -1.26 -11.54 -11.16
CA GLY A 65 -0.47 -10.46 -11.76
C GLY A 65 -0.61 -9.14 -10.99
N TRP A 66 -1.85 -8.77 -10.62
CA TRP A 66 -2.12 -7.59 -9.80
C TRP A 66 -1.51 -7.71 -8.40
N ARG A 67 -1.65 -8.86 -7.72
CA ARG A 67 -1.01 -9.06 -6.40
C ARG A 67 0.50 -8.90 -6.47
N LYS A 68 1.13 -9.52 -7.47
CA LYS A 68 2.58 -9.42 -7.70
C LYS A 68 3.03 -7.99 -8.03
N ALA A 69 2.28 -7.29 -8.87
CA ALA A 69 2.56 -5.91 -9.24
C ALA A 69 2.55 -4.96 -8.03
N TYR A 70 1.81 -5.32 -6.97
CA TYR A 70 1.72 -4.56 -5.73
C TYR A 70 2.54 -5.17 -4.58
N ARG A 71 3.58 -5.95 -4.87
CA ARG A 71 4.60 -6.31 -3.88
C ARG A 71 5.64 -5.20 -3.74
N LEU A 72 5.84 -4.65 -2.55
CA LEU A 72 6.74 -3.48 -2.38
C LEU A 72 8.18 -3.79 -2.79
N SER A 73 8.67 -5.00 -2.52
CA SER A 73 10.05 -5.39 -2.83
C SER A 73 10.37 -5.46 -4.33
N ALA A 74 9.35 -5.44 -5.20
CA ALA A 74 9.54 -5.26 -6.64
C ALA A 74 9.81 -3.79 -7.05
N HIS A 75 9.68 -2.82 -6.14
CA HIS A 75 9.74 -1.38 -6.44
C HIS A 75 10.77 -0.65 -5.58
N ARG A 76 12.04 -0.66 -6.01
CA ARG A 76 13.16 -0.07 -5.24
C ARG A 76 12.94 1.40 -4.83
N GLU A 77 12.44 2.23 -5.73
CA GLU A 77 12.23 3.66 -5.43
C GLU A 77 11.12 3.86 -4.38
N ARG A 78 10.04 3.08 -4.48
CA ARG A 78 8.93 3.12 -3.51
C ARG A 78 9.39 2.60 -2.16
N TRP A 79 10.19 1.52 -2.13
CA TRP A 79 10.81 1.02 -0.92
C TRP A 79 11.60 2.10 -0.19
N GLN A 80 12.47 2.81 -0.90
CA GLN A 80 13.27 3.91 -0.33
C GLN A 80 12.40 5.04 0.20
N MET A 81 11.35 5.41 -0.54
CA MET A 81 10.40 6.44 -0.12
C MET A 81 9.63 6.05 1.15
N VAL A 82 9.13 4.82 1.23
CA VAL A 82 8.46 4.30 2.43
C VAL A 82 9.43 4.29 3.61
N ALA A 83 10.64 3.74 3.44
CA ALA A 83 11.65 3.67 4.50
C ALA A 83 12.04 5.06 5.03
N ALA A 84 12.17 6.05 4.16
CA ALA A 84 12.42 7.43 4.58
C ALA A 84 11.22 8.07 5.27
N TYR A 85 10.00 7.79 4.81
CA TYR A 85 8.79 8.40 5.36
C TYR A 85 8.41 7.82 6.73
N VAL A 86 8.53 6.50 6.94
CA VAL A 86 8.13 5.89 8.21
C VAL A 86 8.90 6.49 9.40
N GLN A 87 10.18 6.80 9.20
CA GLN A 87 11.05 7.43 10.19
C GLN A 87 10.71 8.90 10.49
N ARG A 88 9.88 9.56 9.67
CA ARG A 88 9.40 10.93 9.91
C ARG A 88 8.28 10.99 10.94
N HIS A 89 7.75 9.85 11.40
CA HIS A 89 6.71 9.85 12.42
C HIS A 89 7.26 10.43 13.74
N PRO A 90 6.58 11.40 14.37
CA PRO A 90 7.07 12.06 15.59
C PRO A 90 7.44 11.06 16.70
N ASP A 91 6.62 10.02 16.85
CA ASP A 91 6.79 9.01 17.90
C ASP A 91 7.55 7.75 17.45
N TRP A 92 8.20 7.75 16.28
CA TRP A 92 8.81 6.54 15.69
C TRP A 92 9.71 5.77 16.67
N GLY A 93 10.54 6.48 17.45
CA GLY A 93 11.45 5.86 18.43
C GLY A 93 10.78 5.33 19.70
N PHE A 94 9.48 5.58 19.90
CA PHE A 94 8.71 5.18 21.06
C PHE A 94 7.61 4.15 20.75
N MET A 95 7.37 3.89 19.46
CA MET A 95 6.40 2.89 19.01
C MET A 95 6.82 1.48 19.44
N SER A 96 5.85 0.71 19.89
CA SER A 96 5.97 -0.75 19.99
C SER A 96 6.18 -1.39 18.61
N GLU A 97 6.61 -2.66 18.58
CA GLU A 97 6.76 -3.40 17.32
C GLU A 97 5.47 -3.43 16.49
N GLU A 98 4.33 -3.60 17.17
CA GLU A 98 3.00 -3.65 16.53
C GLU A 98 2.62 -2.29 15.94
N GLU A 99 2.83 -1.20 16.68
CA GLU A 99 2.56 0.16 16.19
C GLU A 99 3.45 0.52 15.00
N ALA A 100 4.74 0.20 15.07
CA ALA A 100 5.68 0.43 13.99
C ALA A 100 5.31 -0.39 12.74
N ALA A 101 4.97 -1.66 12.89
CA ALA A 101 4.50 -2.50 11.80
C ALA A 101 3.19 -1.98 11.19
N GLY A 102 2.24 -1.55 12.03
CA GLY A 102 0.99 -0.90 11.60
C GLY A 102 1.25 0.37 10.80
N TRP A 103 2.18 1.21 11.25
CA TRP A 103 2.57 2.44 10.54
C TRP A 103 3.23 2.15 9.19
N VAL A 104 4.17 1.20 9.14
CA VAL A 104 4.76 0.73 7.88
C VAL A 104 3.68 0.28 6.91
N SER A 105 2.69 -0.47 7.40
CA SER A 105 1.53 -0.95 6.63
C SER A 105 0.71 0.20 6.02
N VAL A 106 0.49 1.29 6.78
CA VAL A 106 -0.22 2.49 6.32
C VAL A 106 0.57 3.19 5.21
N VAL A 107 1.85 3.48 5.46
CA VAL A 107 2.70 4.21 4.52
C VAL A 107 2.90 3.41 3.23
N ALA A 108 3.17 2.11 3.33
CA ALA A 108 3.39 1.25 2.19
C ALA A 108 2.13 0.95 1.36
N SER A 109 0.92 1.15 1.92
CA SER A 109 -0.33 0.85 1.20
C SER A 109 -0.38 1.50 -0.20
N PRO A 110 -0.86 0.80 -1.24
CA PRO A 110 -1.46 -0.54 -1.21
C PRO A 110 -0.45 -1.68 -1.42
N TYR A 111 0.86 -1.39 -1.31
CA TYR A 111 1.86 -2.43 -1.45
C TYR A 111 1.87 -3.35 -0.24
N TRP A 112 2.00 -4.64 -0.52
CA TRP A 112 2.14 -5.68 0.47
C TRP A 112 3.63 -5.91 0.75
N LEU A 113 3.93 -6.18 2.00
CA LEU A 113 5.23 -6.62 2.48
C LEU A 113 5.03 -7.98 3.15
N SER A 114 6.03 -8.87 3.06
CA SER A 114 6.09 -10.00 3.97
C SER A 114 6.28 -9.51 5.42
N GLU A 115 6.06 -10.40 6.38
CA GLU A 115 6.35 -10.11 7.79
C GLU A 115 7.83 -9.73 7.98
N SER A 116 8.76 -10.47 7.36
CA SER A 116 10.19 -10.16 7.39
C SER A 116 10.53 -8.81 6.74
N GLU A 117 9.92 -8.48 5.61
CA GLU A 117 10.08 -7.18 4.95
C GLU A 117 9.54 -6.04 5.84
N THR A 118 8.42 -6.27 6.52
CA THR A 118 7.80 -5.31 7.46
C THR A 118 8.70 -5.08 8.68
N ARG A 119 9.18 -6.16 9.33
CA ARG A 119 10.11 -6.09 10.46
C ARG A 119 11.38 -5.33 10.08
N ARG A 120 12.00 -5.70 8.96
CA ARG A 120 13.19 -5.02 8.43
C ARG A 120 12.95 -3.53 8.22
N MET A 121 11.78 -3.14 7.70
CA MET A 121 11.43 -1.75 7.48
C MET A 121 11.12 -0.99 8.78
N ALA A 122 10.54 -1.68 9.76
CA ALA A 122 10.31 -1.17 11.10
C ALA A 122 11.60 -1.09 11.94
N GLY A 123 12.76 -1.51 11.41
CA GLY A 123 14.01 -1.55 12.17
C GLY A 123 14.05 -2.67 13.21
N LEU A 124 13.13 -3.63 13.13
CA LEU A 124 13.07 -4.81 13.96
C LEU A 124 13.96 -5.89 13.35
N GLY A 125 14.82 -6.52 14.16
CA GLY A 125 15.70 -7.60 13.70
C GLY A 125 14.96 -8.75 13.01
N GLU A 126 15.67 -9.53 12.20
CA GLU A 126 15.12 -10.75 11.60
C GLU A 126 14.78 -11.76 12.73
N ALA A 127 13.58 -12.34 12.69
CA ALA A 127 13.22 -13.42 13.60
C ALA A 127 14.01 -14.67 13.20
N SER A 128 14.92 -15.09 14.07
CA SER A 128 15.70 -16.33 13.96
C SER A 128 14.82 -17.57 14.01
#